data_AF-X0ZGU9-F1
#
_entry.id   AF-X0ZGU9-F1
#
_cell.length_a   1.000
_cell.length_b   1.000
_cell.length_c   1.000
_cell.angle_alpha   90.00
_cell.angle_beta   90.00
_cell.angle_gamma   90.00
#
_symmetry.space_group_name_H-M   'P 1'
#
loop_
_entity.id
_entity.type
_entity.pdbx_description
1 polymer ?
#
loop_
_entity_poly.entity_id
_entity_poly.type
_entity_poly.pdbx_seq_one_letter_code
_entity_poly.pdbx_strand_id
1 'polypeptide(L)'
;DVWFDSGCSHAAVLKKRDELHWPAEMYLEGTDQHRGWFQTSLLTSVAAFEKAPYKTVLTHGFIVDAEGRKMSKSIGNVIAPQEIIEKYGADILRLWVASSDYRIFFPYPRQEQI
;
A
#
# COMPACT_ATOMS: atom_id res chain seq x y z
N ASP A 1 9.67 -16.16 -10.13
CA ASP A 1 8.76 -15.06 -10.51
C ASP A 1 8.54 -14.23 -9.26
N VAL A 2 8.70 -12.91 -9.34
CA VAL A 2 8.66 -12.02 -8.14
C VAL A 2 7.32 -12.04 -7.41
N TRP A 3 6.23 -12.39 -8.10
CA TRP A 3 4.92 -12.55 -7.48
C TRP A 3 4.78 -13.84 -6.69
N PHE A 4 5.53 -14.89 -7.04
CA PHE A 4 5.62 -16.10 -6.22
C PHE A 4 6.39 -15.83 -4.92
N ASP A 5 7.52 -15.13 -5.02
CA ASP A 5 8.35 -14.81 -3.85
C ASP A 5 7.58 -13.94 -2.86
N SER A 6 6.97 -12.85 -3.33
CA SER A 6 6.13 -11.97 -2.50
C SER A 6 4.86 -12.66 -2.02
N GLY A 7 4.22 -13.48 -2.86
CA GLY A 7 3.05 -14.28 -2.50
C GLY A 7 3.33 -15.26 -1.35
N CYS A 8 4.55 -15.79 -1.24
CA CYS A 8 4.94 -16.68 -0.15
C CYS A 8 5.26 -15.97 1.19
N SER A 9 5.19 -14.63 1.24
CA SER A 9 5.53 -13.85 2.45
C SER A 9 4.74 -14.24 3.69
N HIS A 10 3.47 -14.64 3.56
CA HIS A 10 2.66 -15.10 4.70
C HIS A 10 3.28 -16.33 5.38
N ALA A 11 3.89 -17.23 4.61
CA ALA A 11 4.54 -18.42 5.14
C ALA A 11 5.97 -18.15 5.59
N ALA A 12 6.70 -17.34 4.83
CA ALA A 12 8.10 -17.01 5.10
C ALA A 12 8.26 -16.05 6.31
N VAL A 13 7.25 -15.24 6.61
CA VAL A 13 7.28 -14.23 7.68
C VAL A 13 6.29 -14.55 8.79
N LEU A 14 4.98 -14.53 8.52
CA LEU A 14 3.96 -14.64 9.57
C LEU A 14 3.97 -15.98 10.30
N LYS A 15 4.32 -17.07 9.62
CA LYS A 15 4.44 -18.41 10.23
C LYS A 15 5.82 -18.69 10.85
N LYS A 16 6.81 -17.81 10.66
CA LYS A 16 8.20 -18.02 11.10
C LYS A 16 8.63 -17.16 12.27
N ARG A 17 7.94 -16.06 12.51
CA ARG A 17 8.27 -15.08 13.56
C ARG A 17 7.27 -15.22 14.70
N ASP A 18 7.77 -15.51 15.90
CA ASP A 18 6.94 -15.82 17.07
C ASP A 18 6.06 -14.65 17.52
N GLU A 19 6.46 -13.42 17.21
CA GLU A 19 5.69 -12.20 17.51
C GLU A 19 4.55 -11.92 16.52
N LEU A 20 4.42 -12.71 15.45
CA LEU A 20 3.40 -12.56 14.43
C LEU A 20 2.44 -13.75 14.46
N HIS A 21 1.30 -13.59 13.79
CA HIS A 21 0.34 -14.68 13.65
C HIS A 21 -0.13 -14.82 12.20
N TRP A 22 -0.50 -16.04 11.86
CA TRP A 22 -1.13 -16.39 10.59
C TRP A 22 -2.48 -17.06 10.86
N PRO A 23 -3.55 -16.69 10.14
CA PRO A 23 -3.64 -15.61 9.14
C PRO A 23 -3.47 -14.22 9.76
N ALA A 24 -3.01 -13.25 8.97
CA ALA A 24 -3.03 -11.84 9.37
C ALA A 24 -4.48 -11.33 9.54
N GLU A 25 -4.70 -10.34 10.40
CA GLU A 25 -6.02 -9.71 10.50
C GLU A 25 -6.35 -8.94 9.21
N MET A 26 -5.39 -8.21 8.65
CA MET A 26 -5.60 -7.37 7.49
C MET A 26 -4.37 -7.32 6.58
N TYR A 27 -4.62 -7.37 5.27
CA TYR A 27 -3.68 -6.90 4.25
C TYR A 27 -4.15 -5.53 3.74
N LEU A 28 -3.21 -4.60 3.58
CA LEU A 28 -3.46 -3.23 3.15
C LEU A 28 -2.44 -2.81 2.10
N GLU A 29 -2.91 -2.56 0.88
CA GLU A 29 -2.09 -2.07 -0.24
C GLU A 29 -2.95 -1.30 -1.26
N GLY A 30 -2.30 -0.76 -2.29
CA GLY A 30 -2.97 -0.13 -3.43
C GLY A 30 -3.88 -1.09 -4.20
N THR A 31 -4.92 -0.53 -4.84
CA THR A 31 -5.90 -1.28 -5.64
C THR A 31 -5.29 -2.13 -6.77
N ASP A 32 -4.12 -1.77 -7.29
CA ASP A 32 -3.37 -2.58 -8.26
C ASP A 32 -2.96 -3.97 -7.74
N GLN A 33 -2.88 -4.16 -6.43
CA GLN A 33 -2.47 -5.42 -5.84
C GLN A 33 -3.52 -6.53 -5.89
N HIS A 34 -4.76 -6.23 -6.29
CA HIS A 34 -5.80 -7.24 -6.54
C HIS A 34 -5.37 -8.30 -7.56
N ARG A 35 -4.57 -7.91 -8.55
CA ARG A 35 -4.02 -8.82 -9.58
C ARG A 35 -2.53 -9.13 -9.37
N GLY A 36 -1.97 -8.64 -8.28
CA GLY A 36 -0.59 -8.84 -7.86
C GLY A 36 -0.57 -9.57 -6.53
N TRP A 37 -0.07 -8.89 -5.50
CA TRP A 37 0.30 -9.51 -4.24
C TRP A 37 -0.86 -10.15 -3.47
N PHE A 38 -2.06 -9.58 -3.50
CA PHE A 38 -3.22 -10.18 -2.84
C PHE A 38 -3.57 -11.53 -3.47
N GLN A 39 -3.63 -11.58 -4.80
CA GLN A 39 -3.97 -12.78 -5.53
C GLN A 39 -2.90 -13.86 -5.33
N THR A 40 -1.61 -13.54 -5.47
CA THR A 40 -0.57 -14.56 -5.32
C THR A 40 -0.39 -15.02 -3.88
N SER A 41 -0.60 -14.14 -2.89
CA SER A 41 -0.66 -14.54 -1.48
C SER A 41 -1.82 -15.50 -1.21
N LEU A 42 -3.02 -15.19 -1.72
CA LEU A 42 -4.19 -16.05 -1.57
C LEU A 42 -3.97 -17.42 -2.20
N LEU A 43 -3.50 -17.45 -3.45
CA LEU A 43 -3.27 -18.70 -4.20
C LEU A 43 -2.23 -19.59 -3.52
N THR A 44 -1.08 -19.03 -3.16
CA THR A 44 -0.02 -19.81 -2.49
C THR A 44 -0.44 -20.31 -1.11
N SER A 45 -1.19 -19.51 -0.35
CA SER A 45 -1.68 -19.90 0.97
C SER A 45 -2.74 -21.00 0.91
N VAL A 46 -3.72 -20.87 0.01
CA VAL A 46 -4.76 -21.89 -0.16
C VAL A 46 -4.15 -23.18 -0.71
N ALA A 47 -3.21 -23.09 -1.65
CA ALA A 47 -2.55 -24.27 -2.21
C ALA A 47 -1.71 -25.04 -1.17
N ALA A 48 -1.02 -24.34 -0.25
CA ALA A 48 -0.12 -24.97 0.71
C ALA A 48 -0.76 -25.29 2.08
N PHE A 49 -1.79 -24.53 2.48
CA PHE A 49 -2.33 -24.55 3.84
C PHE A 49 -3.86 -24.52 3.91
N GLU A 50 -4.55 -24.62 2.77
CA GLU A 50 -6.02 -24.69 2.67
C GLU A 50 -6.76 -23.50 3.32
N LYS A 51 -6.10 -22.37 3.50
CA LYS A 51 -6.66 -21.17 4.15
C LYS A 51 -6.11 -19.89 3.53
N ALA A 52 -6.92 -18.85 3.50
CA ALA A 52 -6.47 -17.51 3.12
C ALA A 52 -5.43 -16.96 4.12
N PRO A 53 -4.43 -16.18 3.68
CA PRO A 53 -3.37 -15.68 4.55
C PRO A 53 -3.77 -14.44 5.34
N TYR A 54 -4.95 -13.88 5.07
CA TYR A 54 -5.52 -12.71 5.73
C TYR A 54 -7.02 -12.90 5.99
N LYS A 55 -7.57 -12.23 6.99
CA LYS A 55 -9.02 -12.18 7.26
C LYS A 55 -9.74 -11.06 6.51
N THR A 56 -9.05 -9.95 6.27
CA THR A 56 -9.62 -8.78 5.58
C THR A 56 -8.60 -8.16 4.61
N VAL A 57 -9.10 -7.58 3.53
CA VAL A 57 -8.31 -6.76 2.61
C VAL A 57 -8.87 -5.35 2.64
N LEU A 58 -8.01 -4.37 2.90
CA LEU A 58 -8.32 -2.96 2.74
C LEU A 58 -7.50 -2.41 1.58
N THR A 59 -8.15 -1.72 0.66
CA THR A 59 -7.47 -1.11 -0.48
C THR A 59 -7.54 0.39 -0.43
N HIS A 60 -6.48 1.02 -0.90
CA HIS A 60 -6.45 2.45 -1.17
C HIS A 60 -6.21 2.73 -2.65
N GLY A 61 -6.60 3.94 -3.02
CA GLY A 61 -6.40 4.54 -4.33
C GLY A 61 -4.97 4.95 -4.60
N PHE A 62 -4.77 5.61 -5.74
CA PHE A 62 -3.48 6.21 -6.07
C PHE A 62 -3.42 7.66 -5.59
N ILE A 63 -2.22 8.08 -5.19
CA ILE A 63 -1.92 9.50 -5.04
C ILE A 63 -1.79 10.10 -6.44
N VAL A 64 -2.53 11.18 -6.69
CA VAL A 64 -2.48 11.94 -7.94
C VAL A 64 -1.99 13.35 -7.67
N ASP A 65 -1.47 14.03 -8.68
CA ASP A 65 -1.15 15.45 -8.55
C ASP A 65 -2.42 16.31 -8.36
N ALA A 66 -2.23 17.61 -8.17
CA ALA A 66 -3.33 18.55 -7.97
C ALA A 66 -4.30 18.61 -9.15
N GLU A 67 -3.86 18.21 -10.35
CA GLU A 67 -4.67 18.14 -11.57
C GLU A 67 -5.31 16.76 -11.78
N GLY A 68 -5.14 15.83 -10.83
CA GLY A 68 -5.69 14.48 -10.90
C GLY A 68 -4.91 13.52 -11.80
N ARG A 69 -3.71 13.91 -12.25
CA ARG A 69 -2.86 13.04 -13.09
C ARG A 69 -2.06 12.10 -12.20
N LYS A 70 -1.93 10.85 -12.67
CA LYS A 70 -1.06 9.86 -12.03
C LYS A 70 0.35 10.41 -11.93
N MET A 71 0.95 10.34 -10.74
CA MET A 71 2.33 10.76 -10.55
C MET A 71 3.30 9.85 -11.32
N SER A 72 4.24 10.42 -12.06
CA SER A 72 5.32 9.68 -12.71
C SER A 72 6.59 10.53 -12.85
N LYS A 73 7.75 9.89 -12.68
CA LYS A 73 9.05 10.59 -12.79
C LYS A 73 9.24 11.22 -14.18
N SER A 74 8.76 10.56 -15.24
CA SER A 74 8.91 11.02 -16.62
C SER A 74 8.17 12.33 -16.93
N ILE A 75 7.07 12.63 -16.23
CA ILE A 75 6.32 13.88 -16.41
C ILE A 75 6.65 14.93 -15.34
N GLY A 76 7.53 14.61 -14.40
CA GLY A 76 8.05 15.55 -13.40
C GLY A 76 7.06 15.95 -12.31
N ASN A 77 5.93 15.25 -12.13
CA ASN A 77 4.91 15.57 -11.13
C ASN A 77 4.97 14.68 -9.88
N VAL A 78 6.13 14.09 -9.59
CA VAL A 78 6.35 13.30 -8.37
C VAL A 78 6.87 14.22 -7.29
N ILE A 79 6.25 14.16 -6.12
CA ILE A 79 6.77 14.78 -4.90
C ILE A 79 7.25 13.66 -3.99
N ALA A 80 8.54 13.68 -3.61
CA ALA A 80 9.06 12.68 -2.70
C ALA A 80 8.54 12.96 -1.28
N PRO A 81 8.10 11.93 -0.51
CA PRO A 81 7.70 12.11 0.89
C PRO A 81 8.76 12.83 1.73
N GLN A 82 10.04 12.57 1.43
CA GLN A 82 11.18 13.19 2.13
C GLN A 82 11.21 14.72 1.99
N GLU A 83 10.88 15.26 0.80
CA GLU A 83 10.83 16.71 0.57
C GLU A 83 9.75 17.38 1.43
N ILE A 84 8.62 16.70 1.64
CA ILE A 84 7.52 17.18 2.49
C ILE A 84 7.94 17.13 3.96
N ILE A 85 8.56 16.04 4.37
CA ILE A 85 9.04 15.86 5.75
C ILE A 85 10.06 16.93 6.10
N GLU A 86 10.99 17.24 5.20
CA GLU A 86 12.01 18.28 5.41
C GLU A 86 11.41 19.68 5.49
N LYS A 87 10.35 19.95 4.73
CA LYS A 87 9.71 21.28 4.68
C LYS A 87 8.68 21.51 5.80
N TYR A 88 7.90 20.48 6.13
CA TYR A 88 6.71 20.61 7.01
C TYR A 88 6.70 19.65 8.20
N GLY A 89 7.59 18.65 8.23
CA GLY A 89 7.61 17.62 9.26
C GLY A 89 6.73 16.41 8.94
N ALA A 90 7.10 15.25 9.51
CA ALA A 90 6.41 13.98 9.26
C ALA A 90 4.96 13.96 9.76
N ASP A 91 4.64 14.71 10.82
CA ASP A 91 3.29 14.72 11.38
C ASP A 91 2.29 15.47 10.49
N ILE A 92 2.75 16.50 9.76
CA ILE A 92 1.92 17.17 8.75
C ILE A 92 1.59 16.21 7.61
N LEU A 93 2.58 15.45 7.13
CA LEU A 93 2.34 14.43 6.10
C LEU A 93 1.34 13.36 6.60
N ARG A 94 1.48 12.88 7.83
CA ARG A 94 0.57 11.89 8.42
C ARG A 94 -0.85 12.44 8.60
N LEU A 95 -0.98 13.68 9.07
CA LEU A 95 -2.27 14.34 9.24
C LEU A 95 -2.98 14.48 7.89
N TRP A 96 -2.25 14.88 6.85
CA TRP A 96 -2.79 14.96 5.50
C TRP A 96 -3.30 13.60 5.02
N VAL A 97 -2.49 12.53 5.15
CA VAL A 97 -2.90 11.16 4.79
C VAL A 97 -4.15 10.73 5.57
N ALA A 98 -4.20 10.97 6.88
CA ALA A 98 -5.32 10.59 7.74
C ALA A 98 -6.61 11.36 7.42
N SER A 99 -6.49 12.60 6.92
CA SER A 99 -7.62 13.46 6.55
C SER A 99 -8.13 13.23 5.12
N SER A 100 -7.43 12.44 4.30
CA SER A 100 -7.73 12.23 2.89
C SER A 100 -8.72 11.08 2.64
N ASP A 101 -9.62 11.22 1.65
CA ASP A 101 -10.43 10.09 1.17
C ASP A 101 -9.57 9.13 0.34
N TYR A 102 -9.11 8.07 0.99
CA TYR A 102 -8.17 7.11 0.43
C TYR A 102 -8.78 6.14 -0.59
N ARG A 103 -10.10 6.12 -0.84
CA ARG A 103 -10.76 5.04 -1.60
C ARG A 103 -10.60 5.11 -3.12
N ILE A 104 -10.33 6.28 -3.70
CA ILE A 104 -10.39 6.50 -5.16
C ILE A 104 -9.06 7.03 -5.71
N PHE A 105 -8.94 8.34 -5.83
CA PHE A 105 -7.75 9.09 -6.20
C PHE A 105 -7.73 10.26 -5.25
N PHE A 106 -6.68 10.39 -4.44
CA PHE A 106 -6.58 11.52 -3.51
C PHE A 106 -5.53 12.50 -4.03
N PRO A 107 -5.94 13.74 -4.36
CA PRO A 107 -5.06 14.73 -4.93
C PRO A 107 -4.10 15.23 -3.87
N TYR A 108 -2.82 15.32 -4.26
CA TYR A 108 -1.85 16.03 -3.47
C TYR A 108 -2.14 17.55 -3.53
N PRO A 109 -2.23 18.26 -2.39
CA PRO A 109 -2.54 19.68 -2.38
C PRO A 109 -1.43 20.48 -3.06
N ARG A 110 -1.81 21.55 -3.76
CA ARG A 110 -0.81 22.48 -4.34
C ARG A 110 0.06 23.01 -3.21
N GLN A 111 1.36 23.19 -3.44
CA GLN A 111 2.28 23.73 -2.43
C GLN A 111 1.85 25.09 -1.86
N GLU A 112 1.01 25.83 -2.59
CA GLU A 112 0.41 27.11 -2.18
C GLU A 112 -0.74 26.96 -1.15
N GLN A 113 -1.19 25.74 -0.89
CA GLN A 113 -2.33 25.42 -0.02
C GLN A 113 -1.90 24.67 1.27
N ILE A 114 -0.59 24.55 1.52
CA ILE A 114 0.02 23.92 2.70
C ILE A 114 0.83 24.94 3.47
#